data_AF-A0A8J6CAX8-F1
#
_entry.id   AF-A0A8J6CAX8-F1
#
_cell.length_a   1.000
_cell.length_b   1.000
_cell.length_c   1.000
_cell.angle_alpha   90.00
_cell.angle_beta   90.00
_cell.angle_gamma   90.00
#
_symmetry.space_group_name_H-M   'P 1'
#
loop_
_entity.id
_entity.type
_entity.pdbx_description
1 polymer ?
#
loop_
_entity_poly.entity_id
_entity_poly.type
_entity_poly.pdbx_seq_one_letter_code
_entity_poly.pdbx_strand_id
1 'polypeptide(L)'
;MEQLSPELNSLHNRLVASQKEGARVRRSIQQPALRATGVMALGGIAVLVGFLVADLACYAVFGVLLLFPAAFAAILALLPTDQELIRIGTLNGAATNVLLTLAFALLAWQNALVEARADGMCYRRNGSSQPCAVNNAEVAYTAAFAVVSFVQAVRQLRAYAIGLPARAMLDLLWRVGGAHSMLFGVYAPNVSYAHASLAFLASRGGAVGTAAGIAALLGGRSPDEVQSTASALLRAVQADLVQREGLRESTPNPQLYKLSTPALAHQVDAFVSHSWADDAELKWVALQAWREAFKADHGRESENVGIK
;
A
#
# COMPACT_ATOMS: atom_id res chain seq x y z
N MET A 1 36.16 -43.47 52.20
CA MET A 1 35.07 -42.55 51.82
C MET A 1 34.84 -41.63 53.00
N GLU A 2 35.47 -40.46 52.95
CA GLU A 2 35.48 -39.47 54.03
C GLU A 2 34.08 -38.84 54.12
N GLN A 3 33.42 -38.97 55.27
CA GLN A 3 32.10 -38.37 55.49
C GLN A 3 32.28 -36.85 55.51
N LEU A 4 31.80 -36.19 54.44
CA LEU A 4 31.72 -34.75 54.36
C LEU A 4 30.95 -34.18 55.56
N SER A 5 31.49 -33.12 56.17
CA SER A 5 30.88 -32.49 57.33
C SER A 5 29.43 -32.06 57.00
N PRO A 6 28.52 -32.11 57.99
CA PRO A 6 27.11 -31.73 57.78
C PRO A 6 26.94 -30.31 57.23
N GLU A 7 27.88 -29.40 57.52
CA GLU A 7 27.91 -28.05 56.96
C GLU A 7 28.18 -28.04 55.44
N LEU A 8 29.11 -28.87 54.96
CA LEU A 8 29.44 -28.91 53.53
C LEU A 8 28.29 -29.51 52.71
N ASN A 9 27.57 -30.49 53.26
CA ASN A 9 26.37 -31.05 52.66
C ASN A 9 25.23 -30.01 52.56
N SER A 10 25.05 -29.19 53.61
CA SER A 10 24.08 -28.10 53.59
C SER A 10 24.41 -27.05 52.52
N LEU A 11 25.68 -26.67 52.42
CA LEU A 11 26.15 -25.67 51.45
C LEU A 11 26.03 -26.17 50.01
N HIS A 12 26.36 -27.45 49.77
CA HIS A 12 26.14 -28.11 48.49
C HIS A 12 24.67 -28.10 48.08
N ASN A 13 23.77 -28.47 49.00
CA ASN A 13 22.32 -28.47 48.74
C ASN A 13 21.79 -27.08 48.41
N ARG A 14 22.28 -26.02 49.08
CA ARG A 14 21.91 -24.63 48.78
C ARG A 14 22.43 -24.18 47.42
N LEU A 15 23.63 -24.59 47.03
CA LEU A 15 24.21 -24.28 45.72
C LEU A 15 23.39 -24.94 44.59
N VAL A 16 23.04 -26.21 44.75
CA VAL A 16 22.22 -26.96 43.78
C VAL A 16 20.81 -26.36 43.67
N ALA A 17 20.22 -25.96 44.80
CA ALA A 17 18.92 -25.28 44.79
C ALA A 17 18.98 -23.92 44.07
N SER A 18 20.03 -23.12 44.32
CA SER A 18 20.25 -21.83 43.65
C SER A 18 20.45 -22.00 42.14
N GLN A 19 21.22 -23.00 41.72
CA GLN A 19 21.42 -23.32 40.29
C GLN A 19 20.11 -23.75 39.60
N LYS A 20 19.28 -24.56 40.28
CA LYS A 20 17.97 -24.96 39.77
C LYS A 20 17.02 -23.76 39.62
N GLU A 21 17.02 -22.83 40.58
CA GLU A 21 16.19 -21.63 40.51
C GLU A 21 16.67 -20.68 39.40
N GLY A 22 17.97 -20.50 39.24
CA GLY A 22 18.54 -19.73 38.12
C GLY A 22 18.17 -20.30 36.75
N ALA A 23 18.19 -21.63 36.60
CA ALA A 23 17.74 -22.30 35.38
C ALA A 23 16.22 -22.11 35.13
N ARG A 24 15.41 -22.09 36.19
CA ARG A 24 13.96 -21.86 36.11
C ARG A 24 13.64 -20.43 35.64
N VAL A 25 14.30 -19.43 36.23
CA VAL A 25 14.16 -18.01 35.85
C VAL A 25 14.64 -17.78 34.41
N ARG A 26 15.75 -18.40 34.00
CA ARG A 26 16.23 -18.29 32.61
C ARG A 26 15.21 -18.85 31.62
N ARG A 27 14.57 -19.98 31.91
CA ARG A 27 13.50 -20.55 31.07
C ARG A 27 12.25 -19.66 31.04
N SER A 28 11.87 -19.06 32.17
CA SER A 28 10.69 -18.17 32.20
C SER A 28 10.89 -16.87 31.43
N ILE A 29 12.14 -16.42 31.24
CA ILE A 29 12.48 -15.23 30.46
C ILE A 29 12.71 -15.58 28.97
N GLN A 30 13.36 -16.70 28.67
CA GLN A 30 13.66 -17.09 27.29
C GLN A 30 12.42 -17.52 26.49
N GLN A 31 11.45 -18.21 27.12
CA GLN A 31 10.27 -18.68 26.39
C GLN A 31 9.37 -17.55 25.84
N PRO A 32 9.06 -16.47 26.59
CA PRO A 32 8.33 -15.32 26.05
C PRO A 32 9.09 -14.61 24.93
N ALA A 33 10.41 -14.46 25.06
CA ALA A 33 11.24 -13.82 24.04
C ALA A 33 11.20 -14.63 22.72
N LEU A 34 11.40 -15.95 22.78
CA LEU A 34 11.29 -16.84 21.61
C LEU A 34 9.90 -16.79 20.96
N ARG A 35 8.83 -16.74 21.76
CA ARG A 35 7.46 -16.60 21.23
C ARG A 35 7.25 -15.26 20.54
N ALA A 36 7.75 -14.15 21.12
CA ALA A 36 7.66 -12.83 20.51
C ALA A 36 8.46 -12.77 19.20
N THR A 37 9.67 -13.35 19.16
CA THR A 37 10.46 -13.44 17.93
C THR A 37 9.75 -14.27 16.86
N GLY A 38 9.14 -15.40 17.23
CA GLY A 38 8.37 -16.24 16.30
C GLY A 38 7.15 -15.52 15.70
N VAL A 39 6.41 -14.76 16.52
CA VAL A 39 5.25 -13.97 16.05
C VAL A 39 5.69 -12.84 15.12
N MET A 40 6.78 -12.14 15.44
CA MET A 40 7.33 -11.09 14.57
C MET A 40 7.81 -11.64 13.23
N ALA A 41 8.48 -12.81 13.23
CA ALA A 41 8.94 -13.46 12.01
C ALA A 41 7.76 -13.89 11.12
N LEU A 42 6.73 -14.50 11.69
CA LEU A 42 5.53 -14.91 10.96
C LEU A 42 4.74 -13.71 10.41
N GLY A 43 4.61 -12.63 11.20
CA GLY A 43 3.99 -11.38 10.74
C GLY A 43 4.76 -10.75 9.59
N GLY A 44 6.10 -10.71 9.67
CA GLY A 44 6.96 -10.24 8.59
C GLY A 44 6.81 -11.05 7.31
N ILE A 45 6.73 -12.38 7.40
CA ILE A 45 6.52 -13.27 6.26
C ILE A 45 5.13 -13.08 5.64
N ALA A 46 4.07 -12.99 6.45
CA ALA A 46 2.71 -12.79 5.95
C ALA A 46 2.56 -11.45 5.20
N VAL A 47 3.20 -10.41 5.72
CA VAL A 47 3.28 -9.10 5.05
C VAL A 47 4.07 -9.20 3.74
N LEU A 48 5.21 -9.90 3.72
CA LEU A 48 5.99 -10.18 2.51
C LEU A 48 5.19 -10.95 1.44
N VAL A 49 4.41 -11.96 1.84
CA VAL A 49 3.56 -12.75 0.94
C VAL A 49 2.39 -11.90 0.42
N GLY A 50 1.76 -11.09 1.28
CA GLY A 50 0.74 -10.13 0.85
C GLY A 50 1.25 -9.13 -0.18
N PHE A 51 2.52 -8.72 -0.07
CA PHE A 51 3.17 -7.83 -1.04
C PHE A 51 3.57 -8.52 -2.35
N LEU A 52 3.85 -9.83 -2.34
CA LEU A 52 4.16 -10.58 -3.56
C LEU A 52 2.96 -10.79 -4.50
N VAL A 53 1.73 -10.62 -3.99
CA VAL A 53 0.48 -10.80 -4.76
C VAL A 53 -0.02 -9.49 -5.39
N ALA A 54 0.59 -8.34 -5.05
CA ALA A 54 0.23 -7.03 -5.57
C ALA A 54 1.33 -6.41 -6.47
N ASP A 55 0.92 -5.53 -7.37
CA ASP A 55 1.61 -5.07 -8.60
C ASP A 55 3.10 -4.62 -8.49
N LEU A 56 3.97 -5.19 -9.34
CA LEU A 56 5.42 -5.38 -9.15
C LEU A 56 6.30 -4.10 -9.10
N ALA A 57 5.83 -2.97 -9.63
CA ALA A 57 6.67 -1.80 -9.91
C ALA A 57 6.88 -0.86 -8.72
N CYS A 58 5.87 -0.69 -7.84
CA CYS A 58 6.01 0.11 -6.62
C CYS A 58 6.78 -0.64 -5.50
N TYR A 59 6.91 -1.98 -5.61
CA TYR A 59 7.43 -2.82 -4.54
C TYR A 59 8.95 -3.01 -4.51
N ALA A 60 9.68 -2.76 -5.60
CA ALA A 60 11.14 -2.83 -5.55
C ALA A 60 11.74 -1.83 -4.55
N VAL A 61 11.10 -0.67 -4.38
CA VAL A 61 11.51 0.37 -3.44
C VAL A 61 11.09 0.02 -2.00
N PHE A 62 9.86 -0.45 -1.80
CA PHE A 62 9.35 -0.84 -0.48
C PHE A 62 9.97 -2.13 0.07
N GLY A 63 10.28 -3.11 -0.79
CA GLY A 63 10.95 -4.35 -0.42
C GLY A 63 12.36 -4.09 0.12
N VAL A 64 13.11 -3.17 -0.50
CA VAL A 64 14.43 -2.73 -0.02
C VAL A 64 14.31 -1.98 1.32
N LEU A 65 13.27 -1.16 1.49
CA LEU A 65 12.99 -0.45 2.75
C LEU A 65 12.62 -1.39 3.91
N LEU A 66 11.95 -2.51 3.65
CA LEU A 66 11.56 -3.50 4.69
C LEU A 66 12.64 -4.56 4.97
N LEU A 67 13.51 -4.84 4.00
CA LEU A 67 14.69 -5.68 4.22
C LEU A 67 15.67 -5.04 5.21
N PHE A 68 15.71 -3.71 5.28
CA PHE A 68 16.66 -2.99 6.14
C PHE A 68 16.39 -3.17 7.65
N PRO A 69 15.15 -3.01 8.17
CA PRO A 69 14.82 -3.34 9.56
C PRO A 69 15.02 -4.81 9.91
N ALA A 70 14.69 -5.72 8.99
CA ALA A 70 14.82 -7.16 9.21
C ALA A 70 16.30 -7.59 9.26
N ALA A 71 17.13 -7.10 8.34
CA ALA A 71 18.57 -7.32 8.35
C ALA A 71 19.21 -6.67 9.59
N PHE A 72 18.79 -5.47 9.96
CA PHE A 72 19.27 -4.79 11.16
C PHE A 72 18.90 -5.56 12.44
N ALA A 73 17.67 -6.06 12.56
CA ALA A 73 17.24 -6.89 13.68
C ALA A 73 18.01 -8.23 13.73
N ALA A 74 18.30 -8.84 12.59
CA ALA A 74 19.12 -10.05 12.52
C ALA A 74 20.57 -9.78 12.95
N ILE A 75 21.17 -8.66 12.53
CA ILE A 75 22.51 -8.23 12.97
C ILE A 75 22.53 -7.99 14.48
N LEU A 76 21.51 -7.32 15.03
CA LEU A 76 21.40 -7.10 16.48
C LEU A 76 21.20 -8.41 17.26
N ALA A 77 20.49 -9.39 16.69
CA ALA A 77 20.31 -10.70 17.30
C ALA A 77 21.58 -11.56 17.31
N LEU A 78 22.55 -11.27 16.44
CA LEU A 78 23.86 -11.94 16.38
C LEU A 78 24.90 -11.32 17.33
N LEU A 79 24.60 -10.20 17.98
CA LEU A 79 25.52 -9.59 18.93
C LEU A 79 25.53 -10.36 20.27
N PRO A 80 26.72 -10.67 20.83
CA PRO A 80 26.83 -11.45 22.06
C PRO A 80 26.29 -10.69 23.28
N THR A 81 25.61 -11.40 24.18
CA THR A 81 24.93 -10.81 25.34
C THR A 81 25.87 -10.57 26.53
N ASP A 82 25.91 -9.30 26.96
CA ASP A 82 25.99 -8.79 28.33
C ASP A 82 27.33 -8.47 29.06
N GLN A 83 28.53 -8.77 28.56
CA GLN A 83 29.76 -8.22 29.21
C GLN A 83 30.83 -7.64 28.29
N GLU A 84 31.01 -8.15 27.07
CA GLU A 84 31.94 -7.58 26.09
C GLU A 84 31.43 -6.26 25.50
N LEU A 85 30.10 -6.06 25.44
CA LEU A 85 29.48 -4.90 24.79
C LEU A 85 29.73 -3.56 25.50
N ILE A 86 29.94 -3.58 26.82
CA ILE A 86 30.23 -2.38 27.62
C ILE A 86 31.65 -1.86 27.33
N ARG A 87 32.61 -2.75 27.02
CA ARG A 87 33.98 -2.37 26.62
C ARG A 87 34.06 -1.86 25.18
N ILE A 88 33.19 -2.36 24.29
CA ILE A 88 33.13 -1.93 22.89
C ILE A 88 32.33 -0.62 22.73
N GLY A 89 31.52 -0.23 23.73
CA GLY A 89 30.63 0.94 23.69
C GLY A 89 31.30 2.30 23.39
N THR A 90 32.58 2.49 23.71
CA THR A 90 33.31 3.74 23.42
C THR A 90 33.93 3.78 22.03
N LEU A 91 34.35 2.64 21.46
CA LEU A 91 34.78 2.52 20.06
C LEU A 91 33.57 2.50 19.10
N ASN A 92 32.41 2.05 19.58
CA ASN A 92 31.16 2.00 18.80
C ASN A 92 30.54 3.37 18.52
N GLY A 93 30.91 4.44 19.23
CA GLY A 93 30.35 5.78 18.95
C GLY A 93 30.68 6.27 17.54
N ALA A 94 31.92 6.07 17.11
CA ALA A 94 32.37 6.45 15.77
C ALA A 94 31.77 5.54 14.69
N ALA A 95 31.78 4.22 14.89
CA ALA A 95 31.17 3.26 13.95
C ALA A 95 29.66 3.47 13.81
N THR A 96 28.96 3.75 14.91
CA THR A 96 27.53 4.09 14.89
C THR A 96 27.31 5.39 14.13
N ASN A 97 28.09 6.44 14.38
CA ASN A 97 27.96 7.70 13.64
C ASN A 97 28.22 7.51 12.14
N VAL A 98 29.22 6.73 11.75
CA VAL A 98 29.49 6.42 10.33
C VAL A 98 28.33 5.66 9.69
N LEU A 99 27.77 4.66 10.38
CA LEU A 99 26.60 3.93 9.89
C LEU A 99 25.36 4.82 9.77
N LEU A 100 25.17 5.75 10.71
CA LEU A 100 24.06 6.72 10.65
C LEU A 100 24.24 7.71 9.49
N THR A 101 25.45 8.23 9.27
CA THR A 101 25.75 9.11 8.13
C THR A 101 25.54 8.39 6.80
N LEU A 102 25.95 7.13 6.69
CA LEU A 102 25.71 6.31 5.50
C LEU A 102 24.22 6.06 5.28
N ALA A 103 23.46 5.78 6.34
CA ALA A 103 22.01 5.61 6.24
C ALA A 103 21.30 6.90 5.76
N PHE A 104 21.69 8.07 6.26
CA PHE A 104 21.16 9.35 5.77
C PHE A 104 21.54 9.64 4.32
N ALA A 105 22.78 9.38 3.92
CA ALA A 105 23.22 9.56 2.54
C ALA A 105 22.45 8.63 1.58
N LEU A 106 22.20 7.38 1.98
CA LEU A 106 21.39 6.43 1.23
C LEU A 106 19.93 6.87 1.12
N LEU A 107 19.35 7.40 2.21
CA LEU A 107 17.97 7.87 2.21
C LEU A 107 17.78 9.12 1.33
N ALA A 108 18.73 10.06 1.40
CA ALA A 108 18.76 11.24 0.53
C ALA A 108 18.93 10.85 -0.94
N TRP A 109 19.81 9.88 -1.23
CA TRP A 109 20.00 9.35 -2.58
C TRP A 109 18.75 8.63 -3.10
N GLN A 110 18.06 7.85 -2.26
CA GLN A 110 16.79 7.20 -2.63
C GLN A 110 15.70 8.22 -2.95
N ASN A 111 15.55 9.28 -2.15
CA ASN A 111 14.59 10.34 -2.43
C ASN A 111 14.87 11.02 -3.78
N ALA A 112 16.14 11.37 -4.05
CA ALA A 112 16.53 11.94 -5.35
C ALA A 112 16.26 10.98 -6.53
N LEU A 113 16.39 9.67 -6.32
CA LEU A 113 16.06 8.64 -7.30
C LEU A 113 14.57 8.52 -7.55
N VAL A 114 13.74 8.62 -6.51
CA VAL A 114 12.28 8.60 -6.62
C VAL A 114 11.77 9.83 -7.38
N GLU A 115 12.30 11.02 -7.06
CA GLU A 115 12.00 12.26 -7.79
C GLU A 115 12.36 12.14 -9.27
N ALA A 116 13.60 11.73 -9.60
CA ALA A 116 14.03 11.57 -10.99
C ALA A 116 13.20 10.53 -11.78
N ARG A 117 12.71 9.48 -11.10
CA ARG A 117 11.89 8.43 -11.74
C ARG A 117 10.44 8.88 -11.92
N ALA A 118 9.90 9.64 -10.97
CA ALA A 118 8.58 10.25 -11.08
C ALA A 118 8.52 11.21 -12.28
N ASP A 119 9.54 12.06 -12.42
CA ASP A 119 9.68 12.97 -13.56
C ASP A 119 9.73 12.21 -14.90
N GLY A 120 10.50 11.11 -14.95
CA GLY A 120 10.61 10.26 -16.14
C GLY A 120 9.31 9.54 -16.52
N MET A 121 8.53 9.06 -15.54
CA MET A 121 7.23 8.41 -15.79
C MET A 121 6.17 9.40 -16.28
N CYS A 122 6.22 10.63 -15.76
CA CYS A 122 5.30 11.70 -16.13
C CYS A 122 5.52 12.21 -17.56
N TYR A 123 6.78 12.42 -17.94
CA TYR A 123 7.13 12.80 -19.30
C TYR A 123 6.63 11.80 -20.35
N ARG A 124 6.72 10.49 -20.03
CA ARG A 124 6.37 9.42 -20.97
C ARG A 124 4.87 9.21 -21.17
N ARG A 125 4.02 9.60 -20.20
CA ARG A 125 2.57 9.29 -20.22
C ARG A 125 1.71 10.36 -20.89
N ASN A 126 2.05 11.65 -20.74
CA ASN A 126 1.18 12.74 -21.18
C ASN A 126 1.73 13.57 -22.35
N GLY A 127 3.02 13.43 -22.71
CA GLY A 127 3.64 14.26 -23.76
C GLY A 127 3.61 15.77 -23.46
N SER A 128 3.11 16.18 -22.30
CA SER A 128 3.06 17.57 -21.85
C SER A 128 4.21 17.83 -20.88
N SER A 129 4.80 19.02 -21.00
CA SER A 129 5.87 19.50 -20.12
C SER A 129 5.35 19.98 -18.75
N GLN A 130 4.09 19.74 -18.42
CA GLN A 130 3.56 20.13 -17.11
C GLN A 130 4.06 19.14 -16.05
N PRO A 131 4.74 19.62 -14.99
CA PRO A 131 5.18 18.75 -13.91
C PRO A 131 3.95 18.10 -13.29
N CYS A 132 3.96 16.77 -13.21
CA CYS A 132 2.99 16.07 -12.39
C CYS A 132 3.14 16.62 -10.98
N ALA A 133 2.04 17.10 -10.40
CA ALA A 133 1.98 17.27 -8.96
C ALA A 133 1.98 15.88 -8.33
N VAL A 134 3.14 15.21 -8.30
CA VAL A 134 3.43 14.28 -7.20
C VAL A 134 3.22 15.14 -5.98
N ASN A 135 2.13 14.88 -5.27
CA ASN A 135 1.64 15.77 -4.25
C ASN A 135 2.80 15.95 -3.27
N ASN A 136 3.35 17.17 -3.13
CA ASN A 136 4.50 17.43 -2.25
C ASN A 136 4.25 16.87 -0.82
N ALA A 137 2.98 16.67 -0.47
CA ALA A 137 2.52 15.93 0.70
C ALA A 137 3.01 14.47 0.79
N GLU A 138 3.06 13.67 -0.28
CA GLU A 138 3.51 12.27 -0.25
C GLU A 138 5.04 12.16 -0.07
N VAL A 139 5.80 13.03 -0.72
CA VAL A 139 7.27 13.12 -0.56
C VAL A 139 7.60 13.63 0.84
N ALA A 140 6.94 14.68 1.30
CA ALA A 140 7.08 15.19 2.67
C ALA A 140 6.65 14.15 3.72
N TYR A 141 5.62 13.35 3.45
CA TYR A 141 5.18 12.25 4.31
C TYR A 141 6.26 11.16 4.42
N THR A 142 6.82 10.72 3.29
CA THR A 142 7.87 9.69 3.27
C THR A 142 9.12 10.16 4.00
N ALA A 143 9.50 11.43 3.82
CA ALA A 143 10.62 12.04 4.53
C ALA A 143 10.35 12.17 6.04
N ALA A 144 9.17 12.67 6.44
CA ALA A 144 8.79 12.79 7.85
C ALA A 144 8.71 11.41 8.53
N PHE A 145 8.18 10.41 7.85
CA PHE A 145 8.10 9.02 8.32
C PHE A 145 9.49 8.43 8.57
N ALA A 146 10.42 8.62 7.63
CA ALA A 146 11.79 8.15 7.78
C ALA A 146 12.50 8.82 8.96
N VAL A 147 12.33 10.14 9.12
CA VAL A 147 12.91 10.89 10.25
C VAL A 147 12.34 10.43 11.59
N VAL A 148 11.02 10.25 11.71
CA VAL A 148 10.40 9.77 12.95
C VAL A 148 10.88 8.36 13.27
N SER A 149 10.86 7.45 12.30
CA SER A 149 11.31 6.06 12.48
C SER A 149 12.79 6.00 12.90
N PHE A 150 13.62 6.88 12.33
CA PHE A 150 15.03 7.02 12.68
C PHE A 150 15.25 7.50 14.12
N VAL A 151 14.59 8.59 14.53
CA VAL A 151 14.68 9.12 15.90
C VAL A 151 14.28 8.04 16.92
N GLN A 152 13.30 7.21 16.57
CA GLN A 152 12.87 6.10 17.43
C GLN A 152 13.91 4.97 17.50
N ALA A 153 14.51 4.57 16.37
CA ALA A 153 15.58 3.59 16.37
C ALA A 153 16.77 4.04 17.23
N VAL A 154 17.16 5.31 17.14
CA VAL A 154 18.25 5.89 17.97
C VAL A 154 17.89 5.89 19.46
N ARG A 155 16.63 6.19 19.81
CA ARG A 155 16.16 6.12 21.21
C ARG A 155 16.17 4.69 21.75
N GLN A 156 15.76 3.71 20.95
CA GLN A 156 15.80 2.31 21.36
C GLN A 156 17.24 1.78 21.52
N LEU A 157 18.15 2.14 20.62
CA LEU A 157 19.57 1.82 20.74
C LEU A 157 20.18 2.42 22.02
N ARG A 158 19.88 3.68 22.34
CA ARG A 158 20.32 4.29 23.60
C ARG A 158 19.73 3.59 24.81
N ALA A 159 18.44 3.27 24.78
CA ALA A 159 17.75 2.56 25.86
C ALA A 159 18.36 1.17 26.13
N TYR A 160 18.74 0.47 25.06
CA TYR A 160 19.44 -0.81 25.13
C TYR A 160 20.87 -0.66 25.66
N ALA A 161 21.60 0.36 25.20
CA ALA A 161 22.98 0.63 25.63
C ALA A 161 23.10 1.00 27.12
N ILE A 162 22.04 1.54 27.74
CA ILE A 162 21.99 1.85 29.18
C ILE A 162 21.39 0.70 30.02
N GLY A 163 21.10 -0.46 29.42
CA GLY A 163 20.66 -1.66 30.12
C GLY A 163 19.24 -1.57 30.70
N LEU A 164 18.32 -0.84 30.05
CA LEU A 164 16.94 -0.78 30.52
C LEU A 164 16.29 -2.17 30.56
N PRO A 165 15.50 -2.48 31.62
CA PRO A 165 14.84 -3.77 31.73
C PRO A 165 13.82 -3.96 30.61
N ALA A 166 13.66 -5.20 30.12
CA ALA A 166 12.83 -5.55 28.96
C ALA A 166 11.39 -5.01 29.00
N ARG A 167 10.80 -4.81 30.20
CA ARG A 167 9.47 -4.20 30.36
C ARG A 167 9.44 -2.72 29.93
N ALA A 168 10.48 -1.94 30.23
CA ALA A 168 10.57 -0.55 29.79
C ALA A 168 10.72 -0.45 28.26
N MET A 169 11.40 -1.43 27.65
CA MET A 169 11.55 -1.51 26.20
C MET A 169 10.23 -1.85 25.49
N LEU A 170 9.44 -2.77 26.05
CA LEU A 170 8.11 -3.11 25.53
C LEU A 170 7.11 -1.94 25.68
N ASP A 171 7.13 -1.21 26.79
CA ASP A 171 6.24 -0.05 26.99
C ASP A 171 6.59 1.09 26.01
N LEU A 172 7.89 1.29 25.73
CA LEU A 172 8.37 2.23 24.71
C LEU A 172 7.91 1.80 23.31
N LEU A 173 8.08 0.52 22.95
CA LEU A 173 7.62 -0.02 21.67
C LEU A 173 6.10 0.15 21.48
N TRP A 174 5.31 -0.11 22.54
CA TRP A 174 3.85 0.04 22.49
C TRP A 174 3.41 1.48 22.30
N ARG A 175 3.99 2.44 23.06
CA ARG A 175 3.68 3.86 22.92
C ARG A 175 4.07 4.41 21.54
N VAL A 176 5.20 3.95 21.00
CA VAL A 176 5.69 4.37 19.69
C VAL A 176 4.86 3.76 18.57
N GLY A 177 4.58 2.45 18.61
CA GLY A 177 3.70 1.79 17.65
C GLY A 177 2.28 2.34 17.66
N GLY A 178 1.75 2.70 18.83
CA GLY A 178 0.47 3.38 18.99
C GLY A 178 0.45 4.77 18.35
N ALA A 179 1.47 5.59 18.60
CA ALA A 179 1.61 6.91 17.96
C ALA A 179 1.75 6.81 16.43
N HIS A 180 2.45 5.77 15.95
CA HIS A 180 2.62 5.47 14.53
C HIS A 180 1.29 5.11 13.86
N SER A 181 0.47 4.29 14.53
CA SER A 181 -0.86 3.89 14.06
C SER A 181 -1.83 5.07 14.04
N MET A 182 -1.73 5.98 15.01
CA MET A 182 -2.52 7.23 15.03
C MET A 182 -2.14 8.18 13.89
N LEU A 183 -0.85 8.33 13.57
CA LEU A 183 -0.41 9.13 12.42
C LEU A 183 -0.91 8.55 11.09
N PHE A 184 -0.92 7.22 10.94
CA PHE A 184 -1.54 6.56 9.77
C PHE A 184 -3.05 6.84 9.70
N GLY A 185 -3.77 6.81 10.83
CA GLY A 185 -5.21 7.09 10.87
C GLY A 185 -5.57 8.55 10.59
N VAL A 186 -4.73 9.50 11.01
CA VAL A 186 -4.94 10.94 10.81
C VAL A 186 -4.53 11.40 9.40
N TYR A 187 -3.52 10.78 8.79
CA TYR A 187 -2.98 11.16 7.47
C TYR A 187 -3.35 10.20 6.32
N ALA A 188 -4.29 9.28 6.54
CA ALA A 188 -5.03 8.59 5.47
C ALA A 188 -6.41 9.23 5.16
N PRO A 189 -6.59 10.58 5.14
CA PRO A 189 -7.89 11.14 4.82
C PRO A 189 -8.29 10.77 3.39
N ASN A 190 -7.37 10.52 2.45
CA ASN A 190 -7.75 10.14 1.08
C ASN A 190 -8.44 8.77 1.01
N VAL A 191 -8.06 7.81 1.85
CA VAL A 191 -8.69 6.49 1.86
C VAL A 191 -10.02 6.54 2.61
N SER A 192 -10.08 7.29 3.72
CA SER A 192 -11.33 7.47 4.47
C SER A 192 -12.35 8.32 3.70
N TYR A 193 -11.91 9.37 2.99
CA TYR A 193 -12.75 10.12 2.05
C TYR A 193 -13.13 9.26 0.85
N ALA A 194 -12.24 8.45 0.28
CA ALA A 194 -12.59 7.54 -0.81
C ALA A 194 -13.67 6.53 -0.40
N HIS A 195 -13.52 5.90 0.76
CA HIS A 195 -14.49 4.95 1.29
C HIS A 195 -15.79 5.63 1.73
N ALA A 196 -15.72 6.81 2.36
CA ALA A 196 -16.90 7.59 2.71
C ALA A 196 -17.65 8.10 1.47
N SER A 197 -16.92 8.49 0.42
CA SER A 197 -17.50 8.90 -0.88
C SER A 197 -18.10 7.71 -1.61
N LEU A 198 -17.42 6.55 -1.65
CA LEU A 198 -17.95 5.31 -2.22
C LEU A 198 -19.19 4.83 -1.46
N ALA A 199 -19.17 4.86 -0.13
CA ALA A 199 -20.32 4.48 0.70
C ALA A 199 -21.49 5.47 0.56
N PHE A 200 -21.20 6.77 0.47
CA PHE A 200 -22.19 7.83 0.26
C PHE A 200 -22.80 7.78 -1.15
N LEU A 201 -22.01 7.45 -2.18
CA LEU A 201 -22.50 7.36 -3.55
C LEU A 201 -23.21 6.03 -3.82
N ALA A 202 -22.77 4.95 -3.18
CA ALA A 202 -23.50 3.68 -3.15
C ALA A 202 -24.86 3.84 -2.44
N SER A 203 -24.93 4.62 -1.36
CA SER A 203 -26.18 4.85 -0.62
C SER A 203 -27.19 5.73 -1.35
N ARG A 204 -26.77 6.53 -2.34
CA ARG A 204 -27.66 7.28 -3.24
C ARG A 204 -28.23 6.45 -4.41
N GLY A 205 -27.91 5.16 -4.48
CA GLY A 205 -28.79 4.17 -5.13
C GLY A 205 -28.80 4.15 -6.66
N GLY A 206 -27.78 4.69 -7.35
CA GLY A 206 -27.70 4.63 -8.81
C GLY A 206 -26.31 4.19 -9.28
N ALA A 207 -26.27 3.26 -10.25
CA ALA A 207 -25.03 2.85 -10.92
C ALA A 207 -24.24 4.05 -11.46
N VAL A 208 -24.94 5.09 -11.92
CA VAL A 208 -24.36 6.36 -12.41
C VAL A 208 -23.60 7.11 -11.31
N GLY A 209 -24.18 7.24 -10.11
CA GLY A 209 -23.54 7.95 -8.99
C GLY A 209 -22.30 7.22 -8.47
N THR A 210 -22.35 5.88 -8.44
CA THR A 210 -21.18 5.06 -8.07
C THR A 210 -20.05 5.21 -9.09
N ALA A 211 -20.37 5.16 -10.39
CA ALA A 211 -19.39 5.34 -11.45
C ALA A 211 -18.76 6.75 -11.44
N ALA A 212 -19.59 7.79 -11.24
CA ALA A 212 -19.12 9.17 -11.11
C ALA A 212 -18.19 9.33 -9.90
N GLY A 213 -18.48 8.65 -8.78
CA GLY A 213 -17.62 8.62 -7.60
C GLY A 213 -16.24 8.02 -7.83
N ILE A 214 -16.20 6.86 -8.48
CA ILE A 214 -14.93 6.20 -8.82
C ILE A 214 -14.12 7.09 -9.76
N ALA A 215 -14.75 7.65 -10.79
CA ALA A 215 -14.09 8.53 -11.74
C ALA A 215 -13.63 9.86 -11.10
N ALA A 216 -14.41 10.42 -10.18
CA ALA A 216 -14.06 11.59 -9.37
C ALA A 216 -12.82 11.33 -8.51
N LEU A 217 -12.79 10.18 -7.82
CA LEU A 217 -11.65 9.76 -7.01
C LEU A 217 -10.38 9.62 -7.84
N LEU A 218 -10.47 8.98 -9.02
CA LEU A 218 -9.33 8.78 -9.91
C LEU A 218 -8.86 10.06 -10.60
N GLY A 219 -9.80 10.97 -10.90
CA GLY A 219 -9.55 12.19 -11.65
C GLY A 219 -9.29 13.44 -10.81
N GLY A 220 -9.39 13.34 -9.47
CA GLY A 220 -9.27 14.50 -8.57
C GLY A 220 -10.36 15.55 -8.78
N ARG A 221 -11.57 15.13 -9.16
CA ARG A 221 -12.73 16.01 -9.42
C ARG A 221 -13.87 15.72 -8.45
N SER A 222 -14.85 16.59 -8.38
CA SER A 222 -16.07 16.29 -7.61
C SER A 222 -16.98 15.29 -8.37
N PRO A 223 -17.69 14.39 -7.68
CA PRO A 223 -18.66 13.50 -8.31
C PRO A 223 -19.71 14.24 -9.15
N ASP A 224 -20.19 15.39 -8.68
CA ASP A 224 -21.17 16.22 -9.38
C ASP A 224 -20.61 16.79 -10.69
N GLU A 225 -19.36 17.26 -10.69
CA GLU A 225 -18.67 17.74 -11.90
C GLU A 225 -18.48 16.59 -12.90
N VAL A 226 -18.06 15.41 -12.44
CA VAL A 226 -17.88 14.22 -13.29
C VAL A 226 -19.21 13.78 -13.90
N GLN A 227 -20.28 13.73 -13.11
CA GLN A 227 -21.60 13.35 -13.58
C GLN A 227 -22.17 14.38 -14.56
N SER A 228 -22.02 15.68 -14.27
CA SER A 228 -22.43 16.76 -15.15
C SER A 228 -21.68 16.70 -16.49
N THR A 229 -20.35 16.53 -16.44
CA THR A 229 -19.51 16.38 -17.64
C THR A 229 -19.91 15.13 -18.44
N ALA A 230 -20.07 13.98 -17.78
CA ALA A 230 -20.48 12.75 -18.45
C ALA A 230 -21.86 12.87 -19.11
N SER A 231 -22.80 13.54 -18.44
CA SER A 231 -24.15 13.78 -18.98
C SER A 231 -24.12 14.73 -20.17
N ALA A 232 -23.29 15.77 -20.13
CA ALA A 232 -23.12 16.72 -21.24
C ALA A 232 -22.44 16.09 -22.47
N LEU A 233 -21.55 15.11 -22.24
CA LEU A 233 -20.84 14.40 -23.29
C LEU A 233 -21.58 13.16 -23.80
N LEU A 234 -22.64 12.72 -23.13
CA LEU A 234 -23.38 11.53 -23.53
C LEU A 234 -24.13 11.77 -24.84
N ARG A 235 -23.81 10.93 -25.82
CA ARG A 235 -24.46 10.92 -27.13
C ARG A 235 -24.88 9.49 -27.46
N ALA A 236 -25.93 9.37 -28.25
CA ALA A 236 -26.43 8.10 -28.74
C ALA A 236 -26.65 8.16 -30.25
N VAL A 237 -26.58 7.01 -30.91
CA VAL A 237 -26.88 6.85 -32.33
C VAL A 237 -28.06 5.88 -32.45
N GLN A 238 -29.00 6.14 -33.35
CA GLN A 238 -30.06 5.16 -33.64
C GLN A 238 -29.45 3.87 -34.19
N ALA A 239 -29.95 2.73 -33.75
CA ALA A 239 -29.29 1.45 -34.01
C ALA A 239 -29.23 1.09 -35.50
N ASP A 240 -30.19 1.58 -36.30
CA ASP A 240 -30.28 1.43 -37.75
C ASP A 240 -29.28 2.29 -38.54
N LEU A 241 -28.84 3.41 -37.96
CA LEU A 241 -27.81 4.28 -38.55
C LEU A 241 -26.40 3.76 -38.28
N VAL A 242 -26.21 2.82 -37.34
CA VAL A 242 -24.92 2.19 -37.11
C VAL A 242 -24.61 1.27 -38.29
N GLN A 243 -23.51 1.55 -38.98
CA GLN A 243 -23.02 0.76 -40.11
C GLN A 243 -21.87 -0.15 -39.69
N ARG A 244 -21.73 -1.29 -40.37
CA ARG A 244 -20.68 -2.29 -40.11
C ARG A 244 -19.28 -1.68 -40.22
N GLU A 245 -19.09 -0.83 -41.22
CA GLU A 245 -17.85 -0.12 -41.49
C GLU A 245 -17.44 0.76 -40.31
N GLY A 246 -18.40 1.39 -39.64
CA GLY A 246 -18.17 2.23 -38.47
C GLY A 246 -17.70 1.46 -37.23
N LEU A 247 -18.03 0.17 -37.11
CA LEU A 247 -17.55 -0.69 -36.01
C LEU A 247 -16.18 -1.32 -36.27
N ARG A 248 -15.69 -1.25 -37.53
CA ARG A 248 -14.42 -1.85 -37.94
C ARG A 248 -13.22 -0.97 -37.60
N GLU A 249 -13.43 0.34 -37.53
CA GLU A 249 -12.38 1.29 -37.18
C GLU A 249 -12.09 1.27 -35.68
N SER A 250 -10.82 1.17 -35.30
CA SER A 250 -10.38 1.31 -33.91
C SER A 250 -10.11 2.76 -33.52
N THR A 251 -10.18 3.69 -34.47
CA THR A 251 -10.00 5.12 -34.26
C THR A 251 -11.36 5.82 -34.20
N PRO A 252 -11.51 6.89 -33.40
CA PRO A 252 -12.75 7.66 -33.36
C PRO A 252 -13.20 8.09 -34.76
N ASN A 253 -14.39 7.64 -35.18
CA ASN A 253 -14.93 7.94 -36.50
C ASN A 253 -15.77 9.24 -36.46
N PRO A 254 -15.33 10.34 -37.11
CA PRO A 254 -16.07 11.61 -37.10
C PRO A 254 -17.43 11.54 -37.78
N GLN A 255 -17.66 10.57 -38.69
CA GLN A 255 -18.95 10.38 -39.34
C GLN A 255 -19.97 9.81 -38.37
N LEU A 256 -19.57 8.84 -37.53
CA LEU A 256 -20.42 8.28 -36.48
C LEU A 256 -20.82 9.35 -35.46
N TYR A 257 -19.89 10.27 -35.14
CA TYR A 257 -20.19 11.42 -34.29
C TYR A 257 -21.26 12.35 -34.91
N LYS A 258 -21.25 12.57 -36.23
CA LYS A 258 -22.28 13.37 -36.92
C LYS A 258 -23.67 12.72 -36.89
N LEU A 259 -23.73 11.40 -36.85
CA LEU A 259 -24.98 10.64 -36.73
C LEU A 259 -25.51 10.59 -35.29
N SER A 260 -24.65 10.87 -34.31
CA SER A 260 -25.03 10.85 -32.90
C SER A 260 -25.78 12.12 -32.49
N THR A 261 -26.75 11.97 -31.59
CA THR A 261 -27.48 13.07 -30.95
C THR A 261 -27.19 13.09 -29.45
N PRO A 262 -27.18 14.27 -28.80
CA PRO A 262 -27.14 14.33 -27.34
C PRO A 262 -28.26 13.49 -26.72
N ALA A 263 -27.96 12.73 -25.68
CA ALA A 263 -28.92 11.83 -25.04
C ALA A 263 -28.81 11.91 -23.52
N LEU A 264 -29.94 11.72 -22.84
CA LEU A 264 -29.95 11.51 -21.39
C LEU A 264 -29.68 10.04 -21.06
N ALA A 265 -29.10 9.77 -19.89
CA ALA A 265 -28.72 8.40 -19.52
C ALA A 265 -29.91 7.41 -19.53
N HIS A 266 -31.12 7.87 -19.20
CA HIS A 266 -32.33 7.04 -19.22
C HIS A 266 -32.95 6.86 -20.61
N GLN A 267 -32.43 7.55 -21.63
CA GLN A 267 -32.88 7.42 -23.02
C GLN A 267 -32.06 6.38 -23.77
N VAL A 268 -30.89 5.99 -23.26
CA VAL A 268 -29.99 5.02 -23.89
C VAL A 268 -30.48 3.60 -23.62
N ASP A 269 -30.83 2.87 -24.69
CA ASP A 269 -31.35 1.50 -24.64
C ASP A 269 -30.22 0.48 -24.40
N ALA A 270 -29.02 0.74 -24.94
CA ALA A 270 -27.83 -0.07 -24.73
C ALA A 270 -26.53 0.71 -24.90
N PHE A 271 -25.45 0.22 -24.28
CA PHE A 271 -24.10 0.71 -24.49
C PHE A 271 -23.28 -0.31 -25.27
N VAL A 272 -22.65 0.14 -26.35
CA VAL A 272 -21.67 -0.64 -27.11
C VAL A 272 -20.29 -0.12 -26.75
N SER A 273 -19.51 -0.94 -26.04
CA SER A 273 -18.12 -0.59 -25.73
C SER A 273 -17.23 -0.84 -26.94
N HIS A 274 -16.49 0.17 -27.38
CA HIS A 274 -15.53 0.01 -28.46
C HIS A 274 -14.21 -0.59 -27.94
N SER A 275 -14.22 -1.88 -27.57
CA SER A 275 -12.96 -2.59 -27.34
C SER A 275 -12.23 -2.72 -28.68
N TRP A 276 -11.02 -2.16 -28.74
CA TRP A 276 -10.17 -2.16 -29.93
C TRP A 276 -9.63 -3.55 -30.27
N ALA A 277 -9.64 -4.48 -29.32
CA ALA A 277 -9.17 -5.85 -29.52
C ALA A 277 -10.25 -6.78 -30.06
N ASP A 278 -11.52 -6.37 -30.04
CA ASP A 278 -12.63 -7.23 -30.44
C ASP A 278 -12.75 -7.30 -31.96
N ASP A 279 -13.04 -8.49 -32.47
CA ASP A 279 -13.32 -8.73 -33.88
C ASP A 279 -14.55 -7.93 -34.35
N ALA A 280 -14.39 -7.16 -35.42
CA ALA A 280 -15.43 -6.27 -35.93
C ALA A 280 -16.65 -7.02 -36.45
N GLU A 281 -16.46 -8.21 -37.03
CA GLU A 281 -17.55 -9.03 -37.57
C GLU A 281 -18.39 -9.61 -36.46
N LEU A 282 -17.75 -10.16 -35.43
CA LEU A 282 -18.47 -10.69 -34.27
C LEU A 282 -19.23 -9.58 -33.54
N LYS A 283 -18.66 -8.37 -33.42
CA LYS A 283 -19.37 -7.20 -32.87
C LYS A 283 -20.60 -6.82 -33.70
N TRP A 284 -20.46 -6.77 -35.02
CA TRP A 284 -21.59 -6.45 -35.90
C TRP A 284 -22.70 -7.50 -35.81
N VAL A 285 -22.36 -8.79 -35.86
CA VAL A 285 -23.32 -9.89 -35.72
C VAL A 285 -24.04 -9.82 -34.38
N ALA A 286 -23.30 -9.61 -33.28
CA ALA A 286 -23.89 -9.47 -31.95
C ALA A 286 -24.83 -8.26 -31.85
N LEU A 287 -24.45 -7.12 -32.45
CA LEU A 287 -25.30 -5.93 -32.49
C LEU A 287 -26.59 -6.19 -33.28
N GLN A 288 -26.52 -6.83 -34.45
CA GLN A 288 -27.71 -7.16 -35.24
C GLN A 288 -28.65 -8.12 -34.50
N ALA A 289 -28.09 -9.18 -33.90
CA ALA A 289 -28.86 -10.12 -33.10
C ALA A 289 -29.56 -9.43 -31.92
N TRP A 290 -28.86 -8.53 -31.22
CA TRP A 290 -29.47 -7.72 -30.15
C TRP A 290 -30.58 -6.80 -30.68
N ARG A 291 -30.36 -6.12 -31.81
CA ARG A 291 -31.36 -5.23 -32.44
C ARG A 291 -32.64 -6.00 -32.81
N GLU A 292 -32.51 -7.17 -33.40
CA GLU A 292 -33.65 -8.03 -33.77
C GLU A 292 -34.43 -8.47 -32.54
N ALA A 293 -33.74 -8.93 -31.49
CA ALA A 293 -34.36 -9.30 -30.22
C ALA A 293 -35.07 -8.08 -29.57
N PHE A 294 -34.41 -6.92 -29.55
CA PHE A 294 -34.98 -5.70 -28.99
C PHE A 294 -36.28 -5.29 -29.70
N LYS A 295 -36.29 -5.35 -31.04
CA LYS A 295 -37.49 -5.08 -31.85
C LYS A 295 -38.63 -6.05 -31.56
N ALA A 296 -38.31 -7.34 -31.43
CA ALA A 296 -39.30 -8.36 -31.11
C ALA A 296 -39.94 -8.10 -29.74
N ASP A 297 -39.14 -7.69 -28.75
CA ASP A 297 -39.60 -7.50 -27.37
C ASP A 297 -40.34 -6.16 -27.17
N HIS A 298 -39.92 -5.09 -27.86
CA HIS A 298 -40.42 -3.73 -27.61
C HIS A 298 -41.29 -3.16 -28.73
N GLY A 299 -41.36 -3.81 -29.90
CA GLY A 299 -42.13 -3.34 -31.05
C GLY A 299 -41.62 -2.04 -31.69
N ARG A 300 -40.38 -1.62 -31.37
CA ARG A 300 -39.72 -0.42 -31.91
C ARG A 300 -38.24 -0.68 -32.21
N GLU A 301 -37.64 0.15 -33.06
CA GLU A 301 -36.17 0.20 -33.18
C GLU A 301 -35.56 0.78 -31.89
N SER A 302 -34.35 0.35 -31.55
CA SER A 302 -33.57 1.01 -30.50
C SER A 302 -33.19 2.41 -30.99
N GLU A 303 -33.77 3.43 -30.37
CA GLU A 303 -33.56 4.82 -30.76
C GLU A 303 -32.20 5.34 -30.31
N ASN A 304 -31.61 4.74 -29.26
CA ASN A 304 -30.42 5.29 -28.64
C ASN A 304 -29.44 4.20 -28.21
N VAL A 305 -28.48 3.89 -29.09
CA VAL A 305 -27.31 3.09 -28.74
C VAL A 305 -26.18 4.05 -28.35
N GLY A 306 -25.78 4.00 -27.09
CA GLY A 306 -24.62 4.74 -26.58
C GLY A 306 -23.33 4.11 -27.10
N ILE A 307 -22.49 4.91 -27.74
CA ILE A 307 -21.18 4.47 -28.26
C ILE A 307 -20.10 5.07 -27.36
N LYS A 308 -19.31 4.20 -26.73
CA LYS A 308 -18.28 4.59 -25.75
C LYS A 308 -16.88 4.28 -26.24
#